data_AF-A0A834AZ12-F1
#
_entry.id   AF-A0A834AZ12-F1
#
_cell.length_a   1.000
_cell.length_b   1.000
_cell.length_c   1.000
_cell.angle_alpha   90.00
_cell.angle_beta   90.00
_cell.angle_gamma   90.00
#
_symmetry.space_group_name_H-M   'P 1'
#
loop_
_entity.id
_entity.type
_entity.pdbx_description
1 polymer ?
#
loop_
_entity_poly.entity_id
_entity_poly.type
_entity_poly.pdbx_seq_one_letter_code
_entity_poly.pdbx_strand_id
1 'polypeptide(L)'
;MRSRSSLEVCARDERRGRVLPLTVCKLRAVRCQGLQFTLTGADTCRHPASATKACGACPLWEKCDDQGTNCVCREASECEEQGISVCAEVNGEQRTMTECEAGALRCQGQNVSVTSIEPCEGDAQ
;
A
#
# COMPACT_ATOMS: atom_id res chain seq x y z
N MET A 1 -19.89 -5.31 3.40
CA MET A 1 -18.44 -5.50 3.24
C MET A 1 -17.76 -4.20 3.63
N ARG A 2 -16.97 -4.18 4.71
CA ARG A 2 -16.24 -2.97 5.13
C ARG A 2 -15.20 -2.66 4.06
N SER A 3 -15.14 -1.41 3.60
CA SER A 3 -14.07 -0.98 2.68
C SER A 3 -12.72 -1.22 3.34
N ARG A 4 -12.06 -2.34 3.02
CA ARG A 4 -10.65 -2.56 3.38
C ARG A 4 -9.87 -1.44 2.72
N SER A 5 -9.18 -0.64 3.54
CA SER A 5 -8.25 0.35 3.02
C SER A 5 -7.16 -0.38 2.25
N SER A 6 -6.77 0.14 1.10
CA SER A 6 -5.72 -0.45 0.25
C SER A 6 -4.60 0.55 0.08
N LEU A 7 -3.36 0.06 0.09
CA LEU A 7 -2.15 0.85 0.09
C LEU A 7 -2.02 1.63 -1.21
N GLU A 8 -1.65 2.91 -1.10
CA GLU A 8 -1.50 3.78 -2.25
C GLU A 8 -0.18 3.53 -3.00
N VAL A 9 -0.26 3.49 -4.32
CA VAL A 9 0.86 3.25 -5.26
C VAL A 9 0.75 4.15 -6.48
N CYS A 10 1.86 4.38 -7.15
CA CYS A 10 1.89 5.04 -8.45
C CYS A 10 1.93 4.00 -9.57
N ALA A 11 1.14 4.21 -10.62
CA ALA A 11 1.18 3.35 -11.79
C ALA A 11 1.01 4.14 -13.09
N ARG A 12 1.71 3.70 -14.13
CA ARG A 12 1.59 4.21 -15.50
C ARG A 12 0.47 3.48 -16.24
N ASP A 13 -0.46 4.24 -16.80
CA ASP A 13 -1.42 3.75 -17.81
C ASP A 13 -0.70 3.65 -19.14
N GLU A 14 -0.38 2.44 -19.61
CA GLU A 14 0.38 2.24 -20.84
C GLU A 14 -0.38 2.71 -22.09
N ARG A 15 -1.71 2.69 -22.05
CA ARG A 15 -2.54 3.15 -23.17
C ARG A 15 -2.50 4.67 -23.32
N ARG A 16 -2.39 5.39 -22.20
CA ARG A 16 -2.41 6.87 -22.16
C ARG A 16 -1.04 7.49 -21.93
N GLY A 17 -0.04 6.69 -21.59
CA GLY A 17 1.34 7.11 -21.30
C GLY A 17 1.52 7.91 -20.00
N ARG A 18 0.49 8.03 -19.15
CA ARG A 18 0.46 8.90 -17.96
C ARG A 18 0.58 8.11 -16.65
N VAL A 19 1.26 8.68 -15.66
CA VAL A 19 1.33 8.12 -14.29
C VAL A 19 0.16 8.66 -13.46
N LEU A 20 -0.51 7.78 -12.71
CA LEU A 20 -1.65 8.10 -11.87
C LEU A 20 -1.49 7.48 -10.47
N PRO A 21 -1.94 8.17 -9.41
CA PRO A 21 -2.09 7.55 -8.10
C PRO A 21 -3.24 6.54 -8.14
N LEU A 22 -2.96 5.31 -7.71
CA LEU A 22 -3.91 4.22 -7.55
C LEU A 22 -3.72 3.58 -6.16
N THR A 23 -4.46 2.52 -5.89
CA THR A 23 -4.23 1.63 -4.76
C THR A 23 -3.86 0.24 -5.27
N VAL A 24 -3.20 -0.59 -4.46
CA VAL A 24 -2.84 -1.98 -4.82
C VAL A 24 -4.07 -2.75 -5.29
N CYS A 25 -5.18 -2.69 -4.53
CA CYS A 25 -6.44 -3.36 -4.88
C CYS A 25 -7.01 -2.85 -6.22
N LYS A 26 -7.00 -1.53 -6.45
CA LYS A 26 -7.46 -0.95 -7.71
C LYS A 26 -6.56 -1.35 -8.87
N LEU A 27 -5.24 -1.38 -8.67
CA LEU A 27 -4.27 -1.78 -9.67
C LEU A 27 -4.42 -3.25 -10.06
N ARG A 28 -4.61 -4.15 -9.07
CA ARG A 28 -4.97 -5.55 -9.32
C ARG A 28 -6.25 -5.65 -10.13
N ALA A 29 -7.31 -4.94 -9.72
CA ALA A 29 -8.60 -4.98 -10.41
C ALA A 29 -8.53 -4.53 -11.87
N VAL A 30 -7.83 -3.44 -12.20
CA VAL A 30 -7.70 -2.97 -13.59
C VAL A 30 -6.86 -3.93 -14.43
N ARG A 31 -5.81 -4.54 -13.87
CA ARG A 31 -5.02 -5.57 -14.56
C ARG A 31 -5.86 -6.83 -14.84
N CYS A 32 -6.69 -7.26 -13.90
CA CYS A 32 -7.63 -8.37 -14.12
C CYS A 32 -8.64 -8.09 -15.23
N GLN A 33 -9.00 -6.82 -15.46
CA GLN A 33 -9.85 -6.40 -16.59
C GLN A 33 -9.10 -6.33 -17.94
N GLY A 34 -7.81 -6.68 -17.97
CA GLY A 34 -6.97 -6.63 -19.17
C GLY A 34 -6.40 -5.25 -19.48
N LEU A 35 -6.56 -4.27 -18.58
CA LEU A 35 -5.96 -2.95 -18.76
C LEU A 35 -4.48 -2.99 -18.39
N GLN A 36 -3.65 -2.42 -19.26
CA GLN A 36 -2.19 -2.41 -19.11
C GLN A 36 -1.75 -1.25 -18.22
N PHE A 37 -1.37 -1.59 -16.98
CA PHE A 37 -0.81 -0.64 -16.02
C PHE A 37 0.49 -1.17 -15.41
N THR A 38 1.52 -0.34 -15.37
CA THR A 38 2.84 -0.69 -14.83
C THR A 38 3.09 0.06 -13.52
N LEU A 39 3.57 -0.61 -12.47
CA LEU A 39 3.97 0.07 -11.23
C LEU A 39 5.15 1.01 -11.51
N THR A 40 5.17 2.15 -10.83
CA THR A 40 6.25 3.12 -10.88
C THR A 40 6.68 3.51 -9.47
N GLY A 41 7.81 4.21 -9.33
CA GLY A 41 8.30 4.68 -8.02
C GLY A 41 7.25 5.51 -7.28
N ALA A 42 7.20 5.41 -5.96
CA ALA A 42 6.18 6.06 -5.13
C ALA A 42 6.20 7.61 -5.22
N ASP A 43 7.32 8.18 -5.65
CA ASP A 43 7.54 9.61 -5.86
C ASP A 43 7.10 10.10 -7.25
N THR A 44 6.78 9.20 -8.17
CA THR A 44 6.39 9.53 -9.56
C THR A 44 4.97 10.08 -9.68
N CYS A 45 4.19 10.07 -8.61
CA CYS A 45 2.86 10.66 -8.55
C CYS A 45 2.58 11.28 -7.17
N ARG A 46 1.66 12.26 -7.13
CA ARG A 46 1.24 12.86 -5.86
C ARG A 46 -0.03 12.18 -5.38
N HIS A 47 0.08 11.51 -4.23
CA HIS A 47 -1.08 10.99 -3.52
C HIS A 47 -1.94 12.15 -2.98
N PRO A 48 -3.27 12.04 -3.04
CA PRO A 48 -4.13 13.00 -2.37
C PRO A 48 -3.75 13.03 -0.89
N ALA A 49 -3.57 14.22 -0.33
CA ALA A 49 -3.27 14.34 1.09
C ALA A 49 -4.36 13.60 1.88
N SER A 50 -3.95 12.65 2.73
CA SER A 50 -4.85 12.03 3.68
C SER A 50 -5.36 13.13 4.59
N ALA A 51 -6.62 13.55 4.40
CA ALA A 51 -7.28 14.45 5.33
C ALA A 51 -7.13 13.87 6.75
N THR A 52 -6.89 14.71 7.76
CA THR A 52 -6.81 14.27 9.15
C THR A 52 -8.05 13.45 9.48
N LYS A 53 -7.88 12.13 9.60
CA LYS A 53 -9.01 11.22 9.78
C LYS A 53 -9.28 11.11 11.27
N ALA A 54 -10.55 11.24 11.64
CA ALA A 54 -10.99 10.84 12.97
C ALA A 54 -10.69 9.34 13.18
N CYS A 55 -10.45 8.95 14.42
CA CYS A 55 -10.13 7.58 14.87
C CYS A 55 -11.04 6.45 14.29
N GLY A 56 -12.23 6.73 13.75
CA GLY A 56 -13.08 5.73 13.07
C GLY A 56 -12.73 5.42 11.60
N ALA A 57 -11.80 6.15 10.98
CA ALA A 57 -11.51 6.04 9.54
C ALA A 57 -10.03 5.75 9.22
N CYS A 58 -9.26 5.31 10.21
CA CYS A 58 -7.86 4.95 10.03
C CYS A 58 -7.73 3.79 9.01
N PRO A 59 -6.75 3.86 8.10
CA PRO A 59 -6.38 2.72 7.26
C PRO A 59 -5.87 1.54 8.10
N LEU A 60 -5.74 0.37 7.46
CA LEU A 60 -5.39 -0.89 8.14
C LEU A 60 -4.06 -0.85 8.88
N TRP A 61 -3.11 -0.05 8.39
CA TRP A 61 -1.77 0.15 8.96
C TRP A 61 -1.70 1.23 10.05
N GLU A 62 -2.85 1.81 10.43
CA GLU A 62 -2.97 2.77 11.52
C GLU A 62 -3.94 2.23 12.59
N LYS A 63 -3.87 2.84 13.77
CA LYS A 63 -4.77 2.60 14.89
C LYS A 63 -5.09 3.93 15.57
N CYS A 64 -6.07 3.95 16.45
CA CYS A 64 -6.31 5.15 17.24
C CYS A 64 -5.20 5.33 18.27
N ASP A 65 -4.87 6.59 18.56
CA ASP A 65 -4.13 6.93 19.78
C ASP A 65 -4.95 6.58 21.04
N ASP A 66 -4.29 6.57 22.20
CA ASP A 66 -4.92 6.23 23.48
C ASP A 66 -6.11 7.14 23.84
N GLN A 67 -6.13 8.35 23.27
CA GLN A 67 -7.20 9.33 23.45
C GLN A 67 -8.37 9.12 22.47
N GLY A 68 -8.22 8.22 21.49
CA GLY A 68 -9.25 7.93 20.49
C GLY A 68 -9.53 9.10 19.54
N THR A 69 -8.58 10.01 19.36
CA THR A 69 -8.76 11.25 18.59
C THR A 69 -8.10 11.18 17.22
N ASN A 70 -6.86 10.71 17.16
CA ASN A 70 -6.04 10.68 15.95
C ASN A 70 -5.70 9.25 15.52
N CYS A 71 -5.39 9.09 14.24
CA CYS A 71 -4.75 7.88 13.73
C CYS A 71 -3.24 7.96 13.94
N VAL A 72 -2.67 6.92 14.53
CA VAL A 72 -1.23 6.72 14.70
C VAL A 72 -0.81 5.45 14.00
N CYS A 73 0.45 5.39 13.58
CA CYS A 73 1.00 4.22 12.90
C CYS A 73 0.93 2.99 13.80
N ARG A 74 0.48 1.88 13.24
CA ARG A 74 0.54 0.56 13.86
C ARG A 74 1.95 -0.02 13.68
N GLU A 75 2.36 -0.93 14.56
CA GLU A 75 3.56 -1.74 14.33
C GLU A 75 3.30 -2.80 13.25
N ALA A 76 4.31 -3.14 12.44
CA ALA A 76 4.16 -4.19 11.43
C ALA A 76 3.75 -5.54 12.05
N SER A 77 4.24 -5.85 13.26
CA SER A 77 3.88 -7.07 14.00
C SER A 77 2.43 -7.11 14.49
N GLU A 78 1.72 -5.97 14.51
CA GLU A 78 0.30 -5.90 14.86
C GLU A 78 -0.60 -6.08 13.62
N CYS A 79 -0.03 -6.17 12.42
CA CYS A 79 -0.77 -6.52 11.22
C CYS A 79 -1.06 -8.02 11.20
N GLU A 80 -2.33 -8.39 11.26
CA GLU A 80 -2.73 -9.78 10.98
C GLU A 80 -2.42 -10.13 9.52
N GLU A 81 -2.15 -11.41 9.22
CA GLU A 81 -1.88 -11.90 7.85
C GLU A 81 -3.06 -11.74 6.86
N GLN A 82 -4.14 -11.08 7.28
CA GLN A 82 -5.32 -10.85 6.45
C GLN A 82 -5.14 -9.60 5.57
N GLY A 83 -4.57 -9.76 4.39
CA GLY A 83 -4.41 -8.67 3.43
C GLY A 83 -4.03 -9.16 2.04
N ILE A 84 -3.81 -8.21 1.13
CA ILE A 84 -3.15 -8.52 -0.14
C ILE A 84 -1.65 -8.58 0.11
N SER A 85 -1.00 -9.69 -0.27
CA SER A 85 0.45 -9.80 -0.23
C SER A 85 1.09 -9.12 -1.44
N VAL A 86 2.15 -8.36 -1.19
CA VAL A 86 2.88 -7.56 -2.16
C VAL A 86 4.38 -7.80 -2.00
N CYS A 87 5.13 -7.56 -3.07
CA CYS A 87 6.59 -7.46 -3.00
C CYS A 87 6.95 -6.00 -2.75
N ALA A 88 7.73 -5.76 -1.70
CA ALA A 88 8.22 -4.43 -1.39
C ALA A 88 9.72 -4.45 -1.14
N GLU A 89 10.40 -3.42 -1.62
CA GLU A 89 11.77 -3.11 -1.25
C GLU A 89 11.75 -2.28 0.04
N VAL A 90 12.44 -2.78 1.07
CA VAL A 90 12.62 -2.11 2.35
C VAL A 90 14.11 -2.09 2.66
N ASN A 91 14.68 -0.90 2.79
CA ASN A 91 16.12 -0.71 3.02
C ASN A 91 17.02 -1.40 1.97
N GLY A 92 16.55 -1.47 0.71
CA GLY A 92 17.30 -2.08 -0.40
C GLY A 92 17.15 -3.60 -0.52
N GLU A 93 16.34 -4.23 0.33
CA GLU A 93 16.05 -5.67 0.26
C GLU A 93 14.59 -5.89 -0.15
N GLN A 94 14.36 -6.75 -1.15
CA GLN A 94 13.02 -7.16 -1.53
C GLN A 94 12.51 -8.27 -0.60
N ARG A 95 11.29 -8.12 -0.12
CA ARG A 95 10.62 -9.15 0.69
C ARG A 95 9.12 -9.12 0.46
N THR A 96 8.48 -10.29 0.52
CA THR A 96 7.03 -10.38 0.56
C THR A 96 6.51 -9.91 1.90
N MET A 97 5.47 -9.07 1.87
CA MET A 97 4.74 -8.64 3.05
C MET A 97 3.30 -8.27 2.67
N THR A 98 2.43 -8.12 3.66
CA THR A 98 1.05 -7.65 3.45
C THR A 98 1.00 -6.14 3.18
N GLU A 99 -0.09 -5.68 2.57
CA GLU A 99 -0.39 -4.25 2.46
C GLU A 99 -0.39 -3.52 3.82
N CYS A 100 -0.80 -4.20 4.89
CA CYS A 100 -0.80 -3.62 6.23
C CYS A 100 0.63 -3.37 6.71
N GLU A 101 1.51 -4.37 6.61
CA GLU A 101 2.90 -4.24 7.02
C GLU A 101 3.63 -3.16 6.21
N ALA A 102 3.48 -3.19 4.88
CA ALA A 102 4.07 -2.17 4.00
C ALA A 102 3.58 -0.76 4.35
N GLY A 103 2.28 -0.61 4.63
CA GLY A 103 1.70 0.66 5.07
C GLY A 103 2.20 1.11 6.44
N ALA A 104 2.37 0.18 7.38
CA ALA A 104 2.78 0.46 8.75
C ALA A 104 4.22 0.98 8.77
N LEU A 105 5.12 0.27 8.08
CA LEU A 105 6.51 0.68 7.92
C LEU A 105 6.62 2.05 7.24
N ARG A 106 5.84 2.31 6.18
CA ARG A 106 5.81 3.62 5.51
C ARG A 106 5.29 4.73 6.44
N CYS A 107 4.23 4.45 7.19
CA CYS A 107 3.66 5.39 8.16
C CYS A 107 4.69 5.78 9.23
N GLN A 108 5.46 4.79 9.72
CA GLN A 108 6.56 5.00 10.66
C GLN A 108 7.77 5.75 10.07
N GLY A 109 7.71 6.15 8.79
CA GLY A 109 8.76 6.90 8.11
C GLY A 109 9.84 6.04 7.47
N GLN A 110 9.67 4.72 7.40
CA GLN A 110 10.60 3.87 6.68
C GLN A 110 10.43 4.05 5.15
N ASN A 111 11.55 3.94 4.43
CA ASN A 111 11.53 4.00 2.98
C ASN A 111 11.10 2.64 2.40
N VAL A 112 9.80 2.54 2.11
CA VAL A 112 9.16 1.33 1.57
C VAL A 112 8.63 1.61 0.17
N SER A 113 9.14 0.84 -0.81
CA SER A 113 8.74 0.92 -2.21
C SER A 113 8.09 -0.38 -2.65
N VAL A 114 6.80 -0.36 -2.99
CA VAL A 114 6.10 -1.54 -3.54
C VAL A 114 6.58 -1.77 -4.97
N THR A 115 7.25 -2.88 -5.21
CA THR A 115 7.84 -3.24 -6.52
C THR A 115 6.92 -4.16 -7.32
N SER A 116 6.12 -4.98 -6.64
CA SER A 116 5.06 -5.79 -7.26
C SER A 116 3.80 -5.77 -6.42
N ILE A 117 2.64 -5.80 -7.08
CA ILE A 117 1.37 -6.03 -6.39
C ILE A 117 1.14 -7.50 -6.05
N GLU A 118 2.03 -8.41 -6.48
CA GLU A 118 2.08 -9.82 -6.12
C GLU A 118 3.28 -10.08 -5.18
N PRO A 119 3.35 -11.23 -4.47
CA PRO A 119 4.53 -11.64 -3.71
C PRO A 119 5.83 -11.61 -4.52
N CYS A 120 6.97 -11.48 -3.84
CA CYS A 120 8.28 -11.51 -4.49
C CYS A 120 8.58 -12.87 -5.12
N GLU A 121 9.31 -12.87 -6.24
CA GLU A 121 9.81 -14.10 -6.85
C GLU A 121 10.86 -14.73 -5.94
N GLY A 122 10.63 -15.96 -5.47
CA GLY A 122 11.51 -16.66 -4.53
C GLY A 122 10.90 -16.94 -3.15
N ASP A 123 9.79 -16.29 -2.81
CA ASP A 123 9.00 -16.58 -1.59
C ASP A 123 7.90 -17.63 -1.82
N ALA A 124 7.82 -18.20 -3.03
CA ALA A 124 6.94 -19.32 -3.35
C ALA A 124 7.56 -20.62 -2.84
N GLN A 125 7.27 -21.00 -1.60
CA GLN A 125 7.55 -22.33 -1.08
C GLN A 125 6.33 -22.92 -0.37
#